data_AF-Q2S1D5-F1
#
_entry.id   AF-Q2S1D5-F1
#
_cell.length_a   1.000
_cell.length_b   1.000
_cell.length_c   1.000
_cell.angle_alpha   90.00
_cell.angle_beta   90.00
_cell.angle_gamma   90.00
#
_symmetry.space_group_name_H-M   'P 1'
#
loop_
_entity.id
_entity.type
_entity.pdbx_description
1 polymer ?
#
loop_
_entity_poly.entity_id
_entity_poly.type
_entity_poly.pdbx_seq_one_letter_code
_entity_poly.pdbx_strand_id
1 'polypeptide(L)'
;MHSLGAGLVIGAVYATMPALGAVLGLAIVSHKGPAGYAAARRLRRRGASVLLLLAPAAAVCIAAVPVGLIDPPTSDAFHAVVFGAATGLFLHVAIDFLPRCGWGSELSRAARVRPDSQSGPTARRVGNVRHHAVWSTLAGSMLVVGAWALL
;
A
#
# COMPACT_ATOMS: atom_id res chain seq x y z
N MET A 1 -4.07 -9.06 -5.53
CA MET A 1 -3.95 -7.82 -6.30
C MET A 1 -2.88 -6.89 -5.72
N HIS A 2 -2.90 -6.56 -4.43
CA HIS A 2 -1.90 -5.66 -3.81
C HIS A 2 -0.42 -6.10 -3.99
N SER A 3 -0.12 -7.40 -3.94
CA SER A 3 1.25 -7.92 -4.13
C SER A 3 1.76 -7.77 -5.57
N LEU A 4 0.91 -8.05 -6.57
CA LEU A 4 1.25 -7.88 -7.99
C LEU A 4 1.50 -6.41 -8.33
N GLY A 5 0.61 -5.51 -7.88
CA GLY A 5 0.78 -4.08 -8.10
C GLY A 5 2.04 -3.54 -7.44
N ALA A 6 2.35 -3.98 -6.21
CA ALA A 6 3.58 -3.60 -5.53
C ALA A 6 4.83 -4.07 -6.31
N GLY A 7 4.79 -5.28 -6.88
CA GLY A 7 5.87 -5.79 -7.73
C GLY A 7 6.05 -4.95 -9.00
N LEU A 8 4.97 -4.63 -9.70
CA LEU A 8 5.02 -3.79 -10.91
C LEU A 8 5.65 -2.42 -10.63
N VAL A 9 5.25 -1.78 -9.54
CA VAL A 9 5.82 -0.50 -9.11
C VAL A 9 7.31 -0.62 -8.75
N ILE A 10 7.69 -1.63 -7.98
CA ILE A 10 9.10 -1.85 -7.61
C ILE A 10 9.95 -2.07 -8.86
N GLY A 11 9.47 -2.87 -9.81
CA GLY A 11 10.14 -3.08 -11.10
C GLY A 11 10.29 -1.77 -11.88
N ALA A 12 9.23 -0.97 -11.98
CA ALA A 12 9.28 0.31 -12.70
C ALA A 12 10.24 1.32 -12.04
N VAL A 13 10.32 1.36 -10.71
CA VAL A 13 11.29 2.20 -9.99
C VAL A 13 12.73 1.71 -10.24
N TYR A 14 12.95 0.40 -10.28
CA TYR A 14 14.26 -0.18 -10.60
C TYR A 14 14.70 0.17 -12.03
N ALA A 15 13.79 0.05 -12.99
CA ALA A 15 14.02 0.38 -14.39
C ALA A 15 14.33 1.89 -14.57
N THR A 16 13.63 2.75 -13.82
CA THR A 16 13.77 4.21 -13.94
C THR A 16 14.93 4.80 -13.14
N MET A 17 15.48 4.06 -12.17
CA MET A 17 16.62 4.49 -11.34
C MET A 17 17.76 3.45 -11.35
N PRO A 18 18.36 3.16 -12.52
CA PRO A 18 19.38 2.12 -12.64
C PRO A 18 20.63 2.43 -11.79
N ALA A 19 20.94 3.71 -11.57
CA ALA A 19 22.08 4.16 -10.76
C ALA A 19 21.96 3.76 -9.27
N LEU A 20 20.75 3.57 -8.73
CA LEU A 20 20.57 3.15 -7.34
C LEU A 20 20.80 1.64 -7.14
N GLY A 21 20.59 0.83 -8.19
CA GLY A 21 20.90 -0.59 -8.24
C GLY A 21 20.67 -1.36 -6.93
N ALA A 22 21.74 -1.88 -6.34
CA ALA A 22 21.67 -2.66 -5.10
C ALA A 22 21.26 -1.85 -3.86
N VAL A 23 21.54 -0.54 -3.83
CA VAL A 23 21.21 0.34 -2.70
C VAL A 23 19.70 0.52 -2.57
N LEU A 24 18.99 0.64 -3.69
CA LEU A 24 17.52 0.66 -3.71
C LEU A 24 16.94 -0.62 -3.09
N GLY A 25 17.48 -1.78 -3.47
CA GLY A 25 17.06 -3.07 -2.96
C GLY A 25 17.31 -3.18 -1.45
N LEU A 26 18.47 -2.72 -0.99
CA LEU A 26 18.80 -2.68 0.43
C LEU A 26 17.85 -1.77 1.22
N ALA A 27 17.49 -0.61 0.68
CA ALA A 27 16.51 0.30 1.29
C ALA A 27 15.10 -0.33 1.33
N ILE A 28 14.69 -1.03 0.28
CA ILE A 28 13.40 -1.74 0.21
C ILE A 28 13.35 -2.85 1.28
N VAL A 29 14.38 -3.72 1.32
CA VAL A 29 14.44 -4.82 2.29
C VAL A 29 14.51 -4.29 3.72
N SER A 30 15.30 -3.25 3.98
CA SER A 30 15.45 -2.67 5.31
C SER A 30 14.12 -2.18 5.90
N HIS A 31 13.27 -1.53 5.09
CA HIS A 31 12.00 -0.99 5.60
C HIS A 31 10.80 -1.95 5.46
N LYS A 32 10.85 -2.96 4.57
CA LYS A 32 9.79 -4.00 4.44
C LYS A 32 10.06 -5.26 5.27
N GLY A 33 11.32 -5.55 5.58
CA GLY A 33 11.75 -6.71 6.36
C GLY A 33 11.09 -6.82 7.74
N PRO A 34 11.07 -5.75 8.56
CA PRO A 34 10.41 -5.76 9.86
C PRO A 34 8.90 -6.09 9.78
N ALA A 35 8.22 -5.60 8.74
CA ALA A 35 6.81 -5.89 8.51
C ALA A 35 6.58 -7.38 8.14
N GLY A 36 7.45 -7.94 7.29
CA GLY A 36 7.44 -9.36 6.94
C GLY A 36 7.69 -10.25 8.16
N TYR A 37 8.68 -9.90 9.00
CA TYR A 37 8.95 -10.60 10.25
C TYR A 37 7.75 -10.56 11.21
N ALA A 38 7.11 -9.39 11.37
CA ALA A 38 5.93 -9.25 12.20
C ALA A 38 4.75 -10.10 11.68
N ALA A 39 4.57 -10.19 10.36
CA ALA A 39 3.58 -11.05 9.73
C ALA A 39 3.87 -12.54 9.96
N ALA A 40 5.12 -12.98 9.77
CA ALA A 40 5.56 -14.35 10.03
C ALA A 40 5.37 -14.74 11.50
N ARG A 41 5.72 -13.84 12.43
CA ARG A 41 5.52 -14.04 13.87
C ARG A 41 4.03 -14.15 14.22
N ARG A 42 3.16 -13.36 13.58
CA ARG A 42 1.69 -13.47 13.74
C ARG A 42 1.13 -14.80 13.25
N LEU A 43 1.59 -15.29 12.09
CA LEU A 43 1.19 -16.60 11.56
C LEU A 43 1.61 -17.74 12.51
N ARG A 44 2.87 -17.73 12.96
CA ARG A 44 3.38 -18.73 13.92
C ARG A 44 2.57 -18.76 15.21
N ARG A 45 2.21 -17.60 15.77
CA ARG A 45 1.38 -17.53 16.99
C ARG A 45 -0.03 -18.08 16.81
N ARG A 46 -0.54 -18.09 15.57
CA ARG A 46 -1.87 -18.63 15.23
C ARG A 46 -1.81 -20.11 14.82
N GLY A 47 -0.64 -20.77 14.94
CA GLY A 47 -0.44 -22.15 14.48
C GLY A 47 -0.47 -22.31 12.96
N ALA A 48 -0.45 -21.19 12.20
CA ALA A 48 -0.49 -21.21 10.74
C ALA A 48 0.92 -21.30 10.15
N SER A 49 1.03 -21.91 8.97
CA SER A 49 2.30 -22.00 8.25
C SER A 49 2.79 -20.64 7.76
N VAL A 50 4.08 -20.36 7.97
CA VAL A 50 4.77 -19.18 7.42
C VAL A 50 4.87 -19.26 5.90
N LEU A 51 4.74 -20.46 5.32
CA LEU A 51 4.74 -20.66 3.87
C LEU A 51 3.63 -19.87 3.16
N LEU A 52 2.58 -19.49 3.88
CA LEU A 52 1.52 -18.63 3.36
C LEU A 52 2.04 -17.25 2.89
N LEU A 53 3.23 -16.82 3.36
CA LEU A 53 3.91 -15.61 2.89
C LEU A 53 4.65 -15.80 1.56
N LEU A 54 4.93 -17.03 1.11
CA LEU A 54 5.61 -17.24 -0.17
C LEU A 54 4.72 -16.84 -1.35
N ALA A 55 3.41 -17.10 -1.29
CA ALA A 55 2.49 -16.74 -2.36
C ALA A 55 2.50 -15.22 -2.68
N PRO A 56 2.31 -14.31 -1.70
CA PRO A 56 2.41 -12.88 -1.96
C PRO A 56 3.83 -12.44 -2.31
N ALA A 57 4.89 -13.06 -1.76
CA ALA A 57 6.27 -12.74 -2.11
C ALA A 57 6.61 -13.11 -3.57
N ALA A 58 6.21 -14.31 -4.01
CA ALA A 58 6.37 -14.77 -5.38
C ALA A 58 5.62 -13.88 -6.36
N ALA A 59 4.41 -13.45 -6.02
CA ALA A 59 3.65 -12.51 -6.85
C ALA A 59 4.38 -11.16 -7.03
N VAL A 60 5.04 -10.64 -5.99
CA VAL A 60 5.87 -9.42 -6.12
C VAL A 60 7.04 -9.68 -7.07
N CYS A 61 7.78 -10.78 -6.89
CA CYS A 61 8.94 -11.09 -7.73
C CYS A 61 8.56 -11.29 -9.20
N ILE A 62 7.51 -12.05 -9.47
CA ILE A 62 7.03 -12.33 -10.85
C ILE A 62 6.65 -11.05 -11.57
N ALA A 63 6.11 -10.05 -10.86
CA ALA A 63 5.79 -8.76 -11.47
C ALA A 63 7.00 -7.81 -11.55
N ALA A 64 7.86 -7.79 -10.54
CA ALA A 64 8.97 -6.85 -10.47
C ALA A 64 10.11 -7.17 -11.45
N VAL A 65 10.49 -8.45 -11.58
CA VAL A 65 11.61 -8.88 -12.42
C VAL A 65 11.42 -8.50 -13.90
N PRO A 66 10.32 -8.87 -14.58
CA PRO A 66 10.18 -8.53 -15.99
C PRO A 66 10.08 -7.01 -16.22
N VAL A 67 9.40 -6.27 -15.32
CA VAL A 67 9.27 -4.81 -15.45
C VAL A 67 10.61 -4.11 -15.21
N GLY A 68 11.41 -4.59 -14.26
CA GLY A 68 12.73 -4.03 -13.95
C GLY A 68 13.80 -4.29 -15.01
N LEU A 69 13.57 -5.25 -15.91
CA LEU A 69 14.46 -5.56 -17.04
C LEU A 69 14.10 -4.80 -18.32
N ILE A 70 12.96 -4.09 -18.35
CA ILE A 70 12.58 -3.25 -19.48
C ILE A 70 13.27 -1.90 -19.32
N ASP A 71 14.01 -1.48 -20.34
CA ASP A 71 14.58 -0.14 -20.41
C ASP A 71 13.44 0.88 -20.65
N PRO A 72 13.17 1.77 -19.67
CA PRO A 72 12.13 2.76 -19.81
C PRO A 72 12.62 3.99 -20.58
N PRO A 73 11.71 4.75 -21.21
CA PRO A 73 12.06 6.05 -21.78
C PRO A 73 12.53 7.00 -20.67
N THR A 74 13.62 7.73 -20.94
CA THR A 74 14.29 8.64 -19.99
C THR A 74 13.65 10.03 -19.90
N SER A 75 12.37 10.17 -20.27
CA SER A 75 11.69 11.46 -20.23
C SER A 75 11.23 11.79 -18.81
N ASP A 76 11.41 13.03 -18.38
CA ASP A 76 10.99 13.50 -17.04
C ASP A 76 9.49 13.29 -16.80
N ALA A 77 8.67 13.43 -17.86
CA ALA A 77 7.25 13.14 -17.82
C ALA A 77 6.94 11.67 -17.50
N PHE A 78 7.72 10.73 -18.06
CA PHE A 78 7.55 9.31 -17.78
C PHE A 78 7.91 8.99 -16.32
N HIS A 79 9.04 9.53 -15.84
CA HIS A 79 9.43 9.40 -14.44
C HIS A 79 8.35 9.96 -13.50
N ALA A 80 7.83 11.15 -13.77
CA ALA A 80 6.76 11.76 -12.96
C ALA A 80 5.51 10.88 -12.89
N VAL A 81 5.08 10.30 -14.02
CA VAL A 81 3.93 9.38 -14.07
C VAL A 81 4.21 8.10 -13.27
N VAL A 82 5.39 7.50 -13.43
CA VAL A 82 5.77 6.27 -12.70
C VAL A 82 5.84 6.51 -11.20
N PHE A 83 6.52 7.56 -10.75
CA PHE A 83 6.61 7.90 -9.32
C PHE A 83 5.26 8.33 -8.73
N GLY A 84 4.44 9.04 -9.49
CA GLY A 84 3.07 9.38 -9.11
C GLY A 84 2.20 8.14 -8.93
N ALA A 85 2.19 7.24 -9.91
CA ALA A 85 1.46 5.97 -9.84
C ALA A 85 1.95 5.08 -8.68
N ALA A 86 3.27 5.01 -8.47
CA ALA A 86 3.89 4.30 -7.35
C ALA A 86 3.40 4.84 -5.99
N THR A 87 3.45 6.16 -5.83
CA THR A 87 3.00 6.86 -4.62
C THR A 87 1.51 6.62 -4.37
N GLY A 88 0.68 6.75 -5.40
CA GLY A 88 -0.77 6.51 -5.31
C GLY A 88 -1.10 5.06 -4.91
N LEU A 89 -0.44 4.07 -5.50
CA LEU A 89 -0.66 2.67 -5.15
C LEU A 89 -0.26 2.38 -3.70
N PHE A 90 0.92 2.84 -3.25
CA PHE A 90 1.34 2.63 -1.87
C PHE A 90 0.46 3.36 -0.87
N LEU A 91 -0.02 4.56 -1.20
CA LEU A 91 -0.97 5.29 -0.38
C LEU A 91 -2.31 4.55 -0.28
N HIS A 92 -2.83 4.04 -1.40
CA HIS A 92 -4.05 3.24 -1.41
C HIS A 92 -3.92 1.99 -0.52
N VAL A 93 -2.81 1.26 -0.68
CA VAL A 93 -2.49 0.09 0.14
C VAL A 93 -2.33 0.47 1.61
N ALA A 94 -1.68 1.60 1.93
CA ALA A 94 -1.52 2.08 3.29
C ALA A 94 -2.86 2.42 3.95
N ILE A 95 -3.77 3.08 3.22
CA ILE A 95 -5.13 3.39 3.68
C ILE A 95 -5.93 2.10 3.97
N ASP A 96 -5.71 1.05 3.19
CA ASP A 96 -6.33 -0.26 3.44
C ASP A 96 -5.80 -0.96 4.70
N PHE A 97 -4.55 -0.68 5.09
CA PHE A 97 -3.94 -1.21 6.32
C PHE A 97 -4.18 -0.33 7.55
N LEU A 98 -4.66 0.90 7.39
CA LEU A 98 -5.12 1.68 8.54
C LEU A 98 -6.19 0.85 9.25
N PRO A 99 -6.01 0.57 10.55
CA PRO A 99 -7.08 -0.02 11.34
C PRO A 99 -8.32 0.82 11.06
N ARG A 100 -9.47 0.18 10.81
CA ARG A 100 -10.72 0.89 11.03
C ARG A 100 -10.58 1.43 12.44
N CYS A 101 -10.42 2.73 12.57
CA CYS A 101 -10.32 3.42 13.84
C CYS A 101 -11.67 3.26 14.55
N GLY A 102 -11.96 2.03 14.99
CA GLY A 102 -12.93 1.74 16.03
C GLY A 102 -12.27 2.13 17.33
N TRP A 103 -12.05 3.43 17.52
CA TRP A 103 -11.79 4.05 18.83
C TRP A 103 -13.05 3.97 19.70
N GLY A 104 -13.68 2.79 19.73
CA GLY A 104 -14.96 2.54 20.37
C GLY A 104 -15.04 1.18 21.03
N SER A 105 -14.18 0.21 20.68
CA SER A 105 -14.19 -1.13 21.28
C SER A 105 -13.41 -1.23 22.60
N GLU A 106 -12.43 -0.37 22.82
CA GLU A 106 -11.65 -0.35 24.07
C GLU A 106 -12.40 0.43 25.17
N LEU A 107 -13.06 1.54 24.83
CA LEU A 107 -13.85 2.34 25.77
C LEU A 107 -15.18 1.66 26.16
N SER A 108 -15.85 0.96 25.23
CA SER A 108 -17.07 0.18 25.53
C SER A 108 -16.80 -1.04 26.42
N ARG A 109 -15.59 -1.62 26.33
CA ARG A 109 -15.14 -2.70 27.23
C ARG A 109 -14.81 -2.18 28.63
N ALA A 110 -14.28 -0.97 28.75
CA ALA A 110 -14.05 -0.30 30.03
C ALA A 110 -15.35 0.22 30.69
N ALA A 111 -16.36 0.60 29.89
CA ALA A 111 -17.57 1.26 30.39
C ALA A 111 -18.71 0.31 30.86
N ARG A 112 -18.55 -1.02 30.82
CA ARG A 112 -19.58 -2.02 31.18
C ARG A 112 -21.00 -1.65 30.71
N VAL A 113 -21.15 -1.11 29.49
CA VAL A 113 -22.49 -0.84 28.95
C VAL A 113 -23.07 -2.17 28.48
N ARG A 114 -24.22 -2.51 29.05
CA ARG A 114 -24.95 -3.78 28.84
C ARG A 114 -25.26 -3.97 27.35
N PRO A 115 -25.17 -5.19 26.80
CA PRO A 115 -25.47 -5.42 25.40
C PRO A 115 -26.99 -5.47 25.24
N ASP A 116 -27.58 -4.40 24.72
CA ASP A 116 -28.93 -4.49 24.18
C ASP A 116 -28.93 -4.11 22.70
N SER A 117 -29.53 -5.01 21.92
CA SER A 117 -30.00 -4.87 20.54
C SER A 117 -28.96 -4.59 19.43
N GLN A 118 -28.66 -5.66 18.70
CA GLN A 118 -28.25 -5.61 17.28
C GLN A 118 -29.29 -4.83 16.45
N SER A 119 -28.87 -3.91 15.56
CA SER A 119 -29.32 -3.75 14.13
C SER A 119 -29.20 -2.31 13.55
N GLY A 120 -28.22 -2.09 12.64
CA GLY A 120 -28.10 -0.95 11.66
C GLY A 120 -27.87 0.47 12.24
N PRO A 121 -27.27 1.49 11.56
CA PRO A 121 -26.81 1.67 10.17
C PRO A 121 -25.34 2.17 10.07
N THR A 122 -24.41 1.67 10.89
CA THR A 122 -23.02 2.17 10.94
C THR A 122 -22.14 1.72 9.77
N ALA A 123 -22.48 0.63 9.08
CA ALA A 123 -21.74 0.16 7.91
C ALA A 123 -21.81 1.12 6.71
N ARG A 124 -22.89 1.91 6.58
CA ARG A 124 -23.11 2.81 5.44
C ARG A 124 -22.37 4.15 5.57
N ARG A 125 -22.07 4.60 6.79
CA ARG A 125 -21.36 5.88 7.04
C ARG A 125 -19.84 5.80 6.87
N VAL A 126 -19.25 4.60 6.99
CA VAL A 126 -17.81 4.37 6.73
C VAL A 126 -17.46 4.38 5.23
N GLY A 127 -18.42 4.04 4.36
CA GLY A 127 -18.22 4.12 2.90
C GLY A 127 -17.95 5.54 2.40
N ASN A 128 -18.59 6.55 3.02
CA ASN A 128 -18.49 7.94 2.58
C ASN A 128 -17.10 8.55 2.86
N VAL A 129 -16.46 8.17 3.98
CA VAL A 129 -15.12 8.66 4.34
C VAL A 129 -14.04 8.09 3.43
N ARG A 130 -14.15 6.81 3.05
CA ARG A 130 -13.24 6.19 2.05
C ARG A 130 -13.36 6.86 0.69
N HIS A 131 -14.59 7.15 0.26
CA HIS A 131 -14.82 7.85 -1.00
C HIS A 131 -14.23 9.26 -0.97
N HIS A 132 -14.40 10.01 0.13
CA HIS A 132 -13.79 11.33 0.29
C HIS A 132 -12.25 11.28 0.30
N ALA A 133 -11.63 10.28 0.93
CA ALA A 133 -10.18 10.12 0.92
C ALA A 133 -9.64 9.81 -0.49
N VAL A 134 -10.35 8.97 -1.25
CA VAL A 134 -10.01 8.68 -2.65
C VAL A 134 -10.16 9.94 -3.52
N TRP A 135 -11.26 10.67 -3.37
CA TRP A 135 -11.50 11.92 -4.11
C TRP A 135 -10.54 13.04 -3.74
N SER A 136 -10.17 13.20 -2.46
CA SER A 136 -9.19 14.20 -2.04
C SER A 136 -7.80 13.88 -2.57
N THR A 137 -7.44 12.59 -2.65
CA THR A 137 -6.17 12.14 -3.22
C THR A 137 -6.14 12.36 -4.72
N LEU A 138 -7.22 12.01 -5.43
CA LEU A 138 -7.37 12.27 -6.87
C LEU A 138 -7.31 13.77 -7.17
N ALA A 139 -8.12 14.58 -6.48
CA ALA A 139 -8.14 16.02 -6.64
C ALA A 139 -6.77 16.65 -6.34
N GLY A 140 -6.13 16.24 -5.24
CA GLY A 140 -4.78 16.68 -4.89
C GLY A 140 -3.74 16.32 -5.96
N SER A 141 -3.78 15.09 -6.48
CA SER A 141 -2.87 14.66 -7.56
C SER A 141 -3.06 15.46 -8.84
N MET A 142 -4.31 15.74 -9.21
CA MET A 142 -4.68 16.46 -10.43
C MET A 142 -4.29 17.95 -10.32
N LEU A 143 -4.36 18.51 -9.12
CA LEU A 143 -3.94 19.88 -8.82
C LEU A 143 -2.43 20.03 -8.87
N VAL A 144 -1.66 19.07 -8.34
CA VAL A 144 -0.20 19.05 -8.46
C VAL A 144 0.24 18.91 -9.93
N VAL A 145 -0.40 18.03 -10.70
CA VAL A 145 -0.15 17.89 -12.15
C VAL A 145 -0.47 19.18 -12.89
N GLY A 146 -1.62 19.82 -12.59
CA GLY A 146 -2.00 21.09 -13.20
C GLY A 146 -1.03 22.23 -12.86
N ALA A 147 -0.59 22.33 -11.60
CA ALA A 147 0.39 23.32 -11.16
C ALA A 147 1.75 23.10 -11.84
N TRP A 148 2.16 21.84 -12.06
CA TRP A 148 3.40 21.53 -12.75
C TRP A 148 3.33 21.82 -14.26
N ALA A 149 2.18 21.60 -14.91
CA ALA A 149 1.99 21.94 -16.32
C ALA A 149 1.93 23.46 -16.59
N LEU A 150 1.76 24.27 -15.54
CA LEU A 150 1.76 25.74 -15.58
C LEU A 150 3.14 26.35 -15.30
N LEU A 151 4.11 25.54 -14.84
CA LEU A 151 5.51 25.91 -14.61
C LEU A 151 6.37 25.53 -15.82
#